data_AF-A0A943B8I7-F1
#
_entry.id   AF-A0A943B8I7-F1
#
_cell.length_a   1.000
_cell.length_b   1.000
_cell.length_c   1.000
_cell.angle_alpha   90.00
_cell.angle_beta   90.00
_cell.angle_gamma   90.00
#
_symmetry.space_group_name_H-M   'P 1'
#
loop_
_entity.id
_entity.type
_entity.pdbx_description
1 polymer ?
#
loop_
_entity_poly.entity_id
_entity_poly.type
_entity_poly.pdbx_seq_one_letter_code
_entity_poly.pdbx_strand_id
1 'polypeptide(L)'
;MSLWLLDPFGGGAETGHIGAYGKKESHIALEAALEAKKHLERNGEKTIITRKNDEYISDDKRTTIINDSGTEVLVIFRMNSSDDINIKGVKVAYVNRSDDMEYLAQLIKCEIQSELNTVDCGVINESNLYNDINSNAIIVYGEYISNSKVMENFDSKKYGYMVAKACLAYKDKVLLTGERMVPKKMQKRAYRVCVGYYKDYDSAMNKALELNEEGIKDAYVVPYEGD
;
A
#
# COMPACT_ATOMS: atom_id res chain seq x y z
N MET A 1 7.68 -6.04 -7.73
CA MET A 1 6.91 -6.30 -6.51
C MET A 1 7.90 -6.22 -5.37
N SER A 2 7.70 -5.28 -4.45
CA SER A 2 8.59 -5.02 -3.32
C SER A 2 8.01 -5.57 -2.02
N LEU A 3 8.88 -5.73 -1.04
CA LEU A 3 8.52 -6.12 0.32
C LEU A 3 8.79 -4.94 1.25
N TRP A 4 7.74 -4.44 1.90
CA TRP A 4 7.84 -3.38 2.90
C TRP A 4 7.67 -3.94 4.30
N LEU A 5 8.58 -3.61 5.20
CA LEU A 5 8.37 -3.86 6.61
C LEU A 5 7.84 -2.60 7.27
N LEU A 6 6.75 -2.74 8.02
CA LEU A 6 6.10 -1.65 8.73
C LEU A 6 6.23 -1.89 10.23
N ASP A 7 6.69 -0.87 10.95
CA ASP A 7 6.89 -0.96 12.38
C ASP A 7 6.14 0.17 13.10
N PRO A 8 4.95 -0.11 13.66
CA PRO A 8 4.30 0.84 14.56
C PRO A 8 5.05 0.90 15.90
N PHE A 9 5.51 2.09 16.29
CA PHE A 9 6.25 2.27 17.54
C PHE A 9 5.43 1.86 18.79
N GLY A 10 6.12 1.38 19.82
CA GLY A 10 5.52 1.05 21.12
C GLY A 10 4.57 -0.16 21.09
N GLY A 11 3.58 -0.13 21.99
CA GLY A 11 2.51 -1.12 22.15
C GLY A 11 2.38 -1.61 23.60
N GLY A 12 1.16 -1.88 24.05
CA GLY A 12 0.90 -2.37 25.40
C GLY A 12 1.41 -1.40 26.48
N ALA A 13 2.41 -1.83 27.25
CA ALA A 13 3.03 -1.02 28.31
C ALA A 13 3.88 0.15 27.77
N GLU A 14 4.39 0.05 26.54
CA GLU A 14 5.18 1.10 25.89
C GLU A 14 4.27 2.02 25.08
N THR A 15 3.71 3.04 25.72
CA THR A 15 2.71 3.91 25.07
C THR A 15 3.33 4.94 24.11
N GLY A 16 4.64 5.14 24.19
CA GLY A 16 5.31 6.31 23.63
C GLY A 16 4.79 7.60 24.27
N HIS A 17 4.76 8.67 23.49
CA HIS A 17 4.20 9.94 23.96
C HIS A 17 2.69 9.83 24.24
N ILE A 18 2.27 10.35 25.39
CA ILE A 18 0.86 10.59 25.70
C ILE A 18 0.59 12.06 25.43
N GLY A 19 -0.22 12.33 24.39
CA GLY A 19 -0.50 13.68 23.93
C GLY A 19 -1.86 14.20 24.37
N ALA A 20 -2.34 15.19 23.61
CA ALA A 20 -3.64 15.81 23.85
C ALA A 20 -4.77 14.76 23.89
N TYR A 21 -5.75 15.01 24.76
CA TYR A 21 -6.91 14.12 24.96
C TYR A 21 -6.55 12.69 25.43
N GLY A 22 -5.33 12.48 25.95
CA GLY A 22 -4.86 11.15 26.37
C GLY A 22 -4.56 10.20 25.23
N LYS A 23 -4.45 10.69 23.99
CA LYS A 23 -4.07 9.89 22.83
C LYS A 23 -2.64 9.35 23.03
N LYS A 24 -2.46 8.06 22.81
CA LYS A 24 -1.16 7.38 22.89
C LYS A 24 -0.54 7.28 21.51
N GLU A 25 0.75 7.59 21.40
CA GLU A 25 1.51 7.43 20.17
C GLU A 25 1.42 6.00 19.63
N SER A 26 1.54 5.00 20.50
CA SER A 26 1.50 3.58 20.10
C SER A 26 0.19 3.18 19.41
N HIS A 27 -0.94 3.82 19.76
CA HIS A 27 -2.25 3.57 19.15
C HIS A 27 -2.34 4.21 17.76
N ILE A 28 -1.92 5.47 17.65
CA ILE A 28 -1.88 6.19 16.37
C ILE A 28 -0.95 5.48 15.38
N ALA A 29 0.25 5.10 15.84
CA ALA A 29 1.23 4.39 15.03
C ALA A 29 0.68 3.06 14.51
N LEU A 30 0.00 2.28 15.37
CA LEU A 30 -0.60 1.00 14.97
C LEU A 30 -1.67 1.19 13.90
N GLU A 31 -2.60 2.14 14.12
CA GLU A 31 -3.69 2.40 13.18
C GLU A 31 -3.16 2.87 11.82
N ALA A 32 -2.16 3.76 11.84
CA ALA A 32 -1.49 4.22 10.62
C ALA A 32 -0.77 3.08 9.88
N ALA A 33 0.02 2.27 10.59
CA ALA A 33 0.75 1.16 9.98
C ALA A 33 -0.20 0.10 9.36
N LEU A 34 -1.33 -0.19 10.01
CA LEU A 34 -2.34 -1.12 9.47
C LEU A 34 -3.05 -0.56 8.25
N GLU A 35 -3.34 0.75 8.21
CA GLU A 35 -3.92 1.36 7.03
C GLU A 35 -2.90 1.42 5.87
N ALA A 36 -1.64 1.73 6.17
CA ALA A 36 -0.56 1.69 5.18
C ALA A 36 -0.41 0.28 4.59
N LYS A 37 -0.36 -0.74 5.46
CA LYS A 37 -0.34 -2.17 5.09
C LYS A 37 -1.43 -2.49 4.07
N LYS A 38 -2.67 -2.15 4.40
CA LYS A 38 -3.85 -2.42 3.57
C LYS A 38 -3.74 -1.78 2.19
N HIS A 39 -3.29 -0.53 2.08
CA HIS A 39 -3.13 0.14 0.78
C HIS A 39 -1.98 -0.42 -0.04
N LEU A 40 -0.84 -0.71 0.59
CA LEU A 40 0.30 -1.34 -0.08
C LEU A 40 -0.09 -2.72 -0.65
N GLU A 41 -0.72 -3.58 0.17
CA GLU A 41 -1.14 -4.93 -0.26
C GLU A 41 -2.20 -4.88 -1.37
N ARG A 42 -3.15 -3.93 -1.30
CA ARG A 42 -4.15 -3.73 -2.36
C ARG A 42 -3.52 -3.34 -3.70
N ASN A 43 -2.37 -2.66 -3.67
CA ASN A 43 -1.61 -2.22 -4.84
C ASN A 43 -0.50 -3.22 -5.24
N GLY A 44 -0.61 -4.47 -4.78
CA GLY A 44 0.24 -5.58 -5.20
C GLY A 44 1.64 -5.57 -4.59
N GLU A 45 1.86 -4.83 -3.51
CA GLU A 45 3.06 -4.95 -2.69
C GLU A 45 2.90 -6.06 -1.65
N LYS A 46 4.03 -6.60 -1.18
CA LYS A 46 4.06 -7.45 0.01
C LYS A 46 4.40 -6.60 1.23
N THR A 47 3.82 -6.96 2.38
CA THR A 47 4.12 -6.26 3.62
C THR A 47 4.27 -7.21 4.80
N ILE A 48 5.24 -6.92 5.66
CA ILE A 48 5.37 -7.51 7.01
C ILE A 48 5.09 -6.38 8.01
N ILE A 49 4.49 -6.70 9.14
CA ILE A 49 4.28 -5.74 10.23
C ILE A 49 4.72 -6.38 11.55
N THR A 50 5.44 -5.63 12.38
CA THR A 50 6.06 -6.15 13.61
C THR A 50 5.04 -6.54 14.68
N ARG A 51 3.91 -5.81 14.75
CA ARG A 51 2.75 -6.14 15.59
C ARG A 51 1.44 -5.76 14.90
N LYS A 52 0.36 -6.47 15.23
CA LYS A 52 -0.99 -6.25 14.65
C LYS A 52 -2.03 -5.76 15.64
N ASN A 53 -1.71 -5.83 16.93
CA ASN A 53 -2.58 -5.43 18.03
C ASN A 53 -1.83 -4.49 18.98
N ASP A 54 -2.53 -3.99 19.99
CA ASP A 54 -1.92 -3.23 21.08
C ASP A 54 -1.18 -4.17 22.06
N GLU A 55 -0.06 -4.69 21.61
CA GLU A 55 0.82 -5.57 22.37
C GLU A 55 2.23 -4.99 22.44
N TYR A 56 2.87 -5.18 23.59
CA TYR A 56 4.28 -4.86 23.74
C TYR A 56 5.13 -5.92 23.04
N ILE A 57 6.08 -5.48 22.22
CA ILE A 57 7.13 -6.31 21.62
C ILE A 57 8.48 -5.77 22.09
N SER A 58 9.33 -6.63 22.64
CA SER A 58 10.68 -6.23 23.05
C SER A 58 11.54 -5.84 21.85
N ASP A 59 12.52 -4.98 22.08
CA ASP A 59 13.48 -4.55 21.05
C ASP A 59 14.17 -5.75 20.38
N ASP A 60 14.63 -6.74 21.14
CA ASP A 60 15.24 -7.97 20.60
C ASP A 60 14.31 -8.69 19.61
N LYS A 61 13.02 -8.80 19.95
CA LYS A 61 12.03 -9.46 19.10
C LYS A 61 11.74 -8.62 17.85
N ARG A 62 11.65 -7.29 18.01
CA ARG A 62 11.46 -6.33 16.90
C ARG A 62 12.64 -6.41 15.92
N THR A 63 13.87 -6.37 16.43
CA THR A 63 15.11 -6.53 15.66
C THR A 63 15.18 -7.87 14.94
N THR A 64 14.80 -8.96 15.62
CA THR A 64 14.72 -10.30 15.00
C THR A 64 13.75 -10.31 13.82
N ILE A 65 12.53 -9.79 14.01
CA ILE A 65 11.54 -9.69 12.91
C ILE A 65 12.08 -8.86 11.75
N ILE A 66 12.75 -7.73 12.04
CA ILE A 66 13.31 -6.85 11.03
C ILE A 66 14.39 -7.57 10.22
N ASN A 67 15.38 -8.15 10.89
CA ASN A 67 16.52 -8.80 10.24
C ASN A 67 16.11 -10.07 9.48
N ASP A 68 15.17 -10.85 10.01
CA ASP A 68 14.69 -12.08 9.36
C ASP A 68 13.74 -11.80 8.17
N SER A 69 13.21 -10.58 8.06
CA SER A 69 12.25 -10.24 7.00
C SER A 69 12.86 -10.24 5.60
N GLY A 70 14.18 -10.03 5.48
CA GLY A 70 14.85 -9.82 4.20
C GLY A 70 14.36 -8.57 3.45
N THR A 71 13.75 -7.61 4.13
CA THR A 71 13.28 -6.35 3.52
C THR A 71 14.44 -5.39 3.25
N GLU A 72 14.34 -4.64 2.16
CA GLU A 72 15.28 -3.56 1.85
C GLU A 72 14.95 -2.26 2.61
N VAL A 73 13.67 -2.05 2.95
CA VAL A 73 13.18 -0.80 3.55
C VAL A 73 12.18 -1.09 4.67
N LEU A 74 12.55 -0.66 5.86
CA LEU A 74 11.70 -0.57 7.04
C LEU A 74 11.07 0.84 7.14
N VAL A 75 9.78 0.92 7.45
CA VAL A 75 9.08 2.18 7.73
C VAL A 75 8.55 2.15 9.17
N ILE A 76 9.09 3.04 10.00
CA ILE A 76 8.75 3.16 11.42
C ILE A 76 7.76 4.32 11.60
N PHE A 77 6.61 4.04 12.19
CA PHE A 77 5.55 5.02 12.41
C PHE A 77 5.63 5.59 13.83
N ARG A 78 5.86 6.90 13.92
CA ARG A 78 6.00 7.67 15.17
C ARG A 78 5.15 8.93 15.11
N MET A 79 5.04 9.63 16.25
CA MET A 79 4.50 10.98 16.34
C MET A 79 5.55 11.93 16.93
N ASN A 80 5.52 13.20 16.52
CA ASN A 80 6.30 14.21 17.22
C ASN A 80 5.65 14.55 18.57
N SER A 81 6.45 15.08 19.50
CA SER A 81 5.99 15.64 20.76
C SER A 81 6.92 16.76 21.21
N SER A 82 6.39 17.73 21.94
CA SER A 82 7.14 18.83 22.54
C SER A 82 6.40 19.39 23.75
N ASP A 83 7.15 19.96 24.69
CA ASP A 83 6.61 20.71 25.82
C ASP A 83 5.88 21.98 25.37
N ASP A 84 6.27 22.58 24.22
CA ASP A 84 5.48 23.63 23.61
C ASP A 84 4.33 23.03 22.79
N ILE A 85 3.14 23.07 23.39
CA ILE A 85 1.89 22.53 22.84
C ILE A 85 1.40 23.26 21.58
N ASN A 86 2.04 24.36 21.16
CA ASN A 86 1.66 25.09 19.95
C ASN A 86 2.43 24.63 18.71
N ILE A 87 3.51 23.84 18.89
CA ILE A 87 4.31 23.33 17.77
C ILE A 87 3.47 22.34 16.96
N LYS A 88 3.62 22.39 15.64
CA LYS A 88 3.05 21.45 14.67
C LYS A 88 4.05 21.20 13.56
N GLY A 89 3.84 20.14 12.80
CA GLY A 89 4.64 19.82 11.63
C GLY A 89 5.02 18.36 11.53
N VAL A 90 5.47 18.00 10.33
CA VAL A 90 5.94 16.66 9.99
C VAL A 90 7.45 16.66 9.84
N LYS A 91 8.10 15.62 10.34
CA LYS A 91 9.54 15.39 10.23
C LYS A 91 9.78 13.94 9.82
N VAL A 92 10.67 13.70 8.87
CA VAL A 92 11.00 12.34 8.45
C VAL A 92 12.49 12.13 8.56
N ALA A 93 12.91 11.03 9.17
CA ALA A 93 14.31 10.67 9.28
C ALA A 93 14.62 9.46 8.39
N TYR A 94 15.83 9.42 7.85
CA TYR A 94 16.40 8.19 7.29
C TYR A 94 17.51 7.66 8.19
N VAL A 95 17.64 6.34 8.20
CA VAL A 95 18.70 5.58 8.85
C VAL A 95 19.47 4.88 7.74
N ASN A 96 20.81 4.90 7.83
CA ASN A 96 21.74 4.44 6.78
C ASN A 96 21.65 5.30 5.53
N ARG A 97 22.39 6.42 5.53
CA ARG A 97 22.33 7.43 4.46
C ARG A 97 22.56 6.81 3.07
N SER A 98 21.57 6.96 2.20
CA SER A 98 21.67 6.81 0.76
C SER A 98 20.76 7.83 0.08
N ASP A 99 21.07 8.18 -1.18
CA ASP A 99 20.26 9.12 -1.96
C ASP A 99 18.81 8.62 -2.11
N ASP A 100 18.64 7.30 -2.22
CA ASP A 100 17.34 6.63 -2.30
C ASP A 100 16.50 6.81 -1.02
N MET A 101 17.12 6.71 0.16
CA MET A 101 16.41 6.88 1.44
C MET A 101 16.08 8.35 1.71
N GLU A 102 16.98 9.27 1.35
CA GLU A 102 16.72 10.70 1.43
C GLU A 102 15.55 11.08 0.50
N TYR A 103 15.50 10.52 -0.71
CA TYR A 103 14.40 10.71 -1.65
C TYR A 103 13.07 10.15 -1.12
N LEU A 104 13.05 8.91 -0.62
CA LEU A 104 11.84 8.32 -0.03
C LEU A 104 11.34 9.13 1.19
N ALA A 105 12.26 9.58 2.06
CA ALA A 105 11.93 10.44 3.19
C ALA A 105 11.28 11.75 2.74
N GLN A 106 11.83 12.38 1.70
CA GLN A 106 11.28 13.61 1.13
C GLN A 106 9.89 13.38 0.52
N LEU A 107 9.67 12.28 -0.19
CA LEU A 107 8.35 11.93 -0.72
C LEU A 107 7.30 11.79 0.38
N ILE A 108 7.61 11.02 1.43
CA ILE A 108 6.68 10.80 2.56
C ILE A 108 6.38 12.13 3.26
N LYS A 109 7.40 12.94 3.52
CA LYS A 109 7.26 14.23 4.16
C LYS A 109 6.37 15.18 3.34
N CYS A 110 6.64 15.33 2.04
CA CYS A 110 5.88 16.19 1.14
C CYS A 110 4.41 15.78 1.06
N GLU A 111 4.14 14.47 0.98
CA GLU A 111 2.79 13.94 0.93
C GLU A 111 2.00 14.29 2.19
N ILE A 112 2.60 14.08 3.38
CA ILE A 112 1.96 14.43 4.67
C ILE A 112 1.78 15.93 4.81
N GLN A 113 2.81 16.71 4.49
CA GLN A 113 2.79 18.17 4.58
C GLN A 113 1.65 18.75 3.74
N SER A 114 1.53 18.31 2.48
CA SER A 114 0.53 18.81 1.54
C SER A 114 -0.88 18.45 1.97
N GLU A 115 -1.11 17.20 2.36
CA GLU A 115 -2.44 16.69 2.69
C GLU A 115 -2.98 17.15 4.06
N LEU A 116 -2.09 17.51 4.98
CA LEU A 116 -2.46 18.08 6.29
C LEU A 116 -2.35 19.61 6.34
N ASN A 117 -1.79 20.23 5.30
CA ASN A 117 -1.45 21.66 5.30
C ASN A 117 -0.65 22.07 6.56
N THR A 118 0.40 21.30 6.86
CA THR A 118 1.21 21.48 8.06
C THR A 118 2.62 22.01 7.77
N VAL A 119 3.38 22.27 8.83
CA VAL A 119 4.75 22.77 8.76
C VAL A 119 5.69 21.65 8.32
N ASP A 120 6.58 21.99 7.38
CA ASP A 120 7.71 21.15 7.00
C ASP A 120 8.83 21.32 8.03
N CYS A 121 9.10 20.28 8.83
CA CYS A 121 10.20 20.26 9.80
C CYS A 121 11.47 19.60 9.23
N GLY A 122 11.50 19.28 7.94
CA GLY A 122 12.65 18.78 7.22
C GLY A 122 12.78 17.26 7.18
N VAL A 123 13.76 16.83 6.38
CA VAL A 123 14.31 15.48 6.39
C VAL A 123 15.61 15.50 7.18
N ILE A 124 15.79 14.57 8.11
CA ILE A 124 16.97 14.49 8.97
C ILE A 124 17.67 13.13 8.88
N ASN A 125 18.95 13.11 9.25
CA ASN A 125 19.72 11.88 9.36
C ASN A 125 19.73 11.39 10.80
N GLU A 126 19.17 10.20 11.05
CA GLU A 126 19.21 9.52 12.35
C GLU A 126 19.94 8.17 12.27
N SER A 127 20.99 8.07 11.45
CA SER A 127 21.77 6.83 11.27
C SER A 127 22.43 6.29 12.56
N ASN A 128 22.47 7.06 13.64
CA ASN A 128 22.95 6.60 14.95
C ASN A 128 21.90 5.80 15.73
N LEU A 129 20.64 5.83 15.30
CA LEU A 129 19.54 5.06 15.86
C LEU A 129 19.40 3.74 15.10
N TYR A 130 18.94 2.69 15.81
CA TYR A 130 18.72 1.37 15.22
C TYR A 130 19.99 0.72 14.62
N ASN A 131 21.13 0.79 15.30
CA ASN A 131 22.39 0.20 14.80
C ASN A 131 22.34 -1.33 14.62
N ASP A 132 21.36 -2.00 15.23
CA ASP A 132 21.23 -3.46 15.22
C ASP A 132 20.38 -4.01 14.05
N ILE A 133 19.84 -3.13 13.19
CA ILE A 133 19.06 -3.53 12.02
C ILE A 133 19.92 -3.49 10.74
N ASN A 134 19.76 -4.50 9.89
CA ASN A 134 20.49 -4.63 8.63
C ASN A 134 19.78 -3.98 7.43
N SER A 135 18.55 -3.48 7.62
CA SER A 135 17.75 -2.84 6.59
C SER A 135 17.93 -1.32 6.60
N ASN A 136 17.69 -0.66 5.46
CA ASN A 136 17.48 0.79 5.48
C ASN A 136 16.17 1.08 6.22
N ALA A 137 16.11 2.19 6.96
CA ALA A 137 14.90 2.56 7.67
C ALA A 137 14.52 4.02 7.45
N ILE A 138 13.21 4.24 7.36
CA ILE A 138 12.60 5.57 7.38
C ILE A 138 11.79 5.67 8.66
N ILE A 139 12.05 6.70 9.46
CA ILE A 139 11.26 7.03 10.64
C ILE A 139 10.37 8.20 10.29
N VAL A 140 9.06 7.96 10.26
CA VAL A 140 8.08 8.99 10.00
C VAL A 140 7.60 9.53 11.34
N TYR A 141 8.05 10.72 11.70
CA TYR A 141 7.46 11.47 12.79
C TYR A 141 6.30 12.29 12.22
N GLY A 142 5.08 11.81 12.46
CA GLY A 142 3.87 12.51 12.07
C GLY A 142 3.70 13.85 12.80
N GLU A 143 2.47 14.28 12.96
CA GLU A 143 2.18 15.52 13.67
C GLU A 143 2.61 15.51 15.15
N TYR A 144 2.55 16.69 15.77
CA TYR A 144 2.82 16.84 17.19
C TYR A 144 1.62 16.39 18.02
N ILE A 145 1.74 15.22 18.65
CA ILE A 145 0.68 14.64 19.48
C ILE A 145 0.35 15.51 20.71
N SER A 146 1.30 16.33 21.16
CA SER A 146 1.11 17.29 22.24
C SER A 146 0.22 18.49 21.85
N ASN A 147 0.04 18.76 20.56
CA ASN A 147 -0.74 19.90 20.08
C ASN A 147 -2.23 19.55 19.94
N SER A 148 -3.07 20.07 20.83
CA SER A 148 -4.51 19.77 20.86
C SER A 148 -5.26 20.20 19.61
N LYS A 149 -4.91 21.35 19.01
CA LYS A 149 -5.57 21.86 17.80
C LYS A 149 -5.30 20.97 16.59
N VAL A 150 -4.09 20.42 16.50
CA VAL A 150 -3.73 19.46 15.46
C VAL A 150 -4.48 18.14 15.71
N MET A 151 -4.45 17.66 16.95
CA MET A 151 -5.02 16.36 17.30
C MET A 151 -6.55 16.29 17.29
N GLU A 152 -7.24 17.43 17.27
CA GLU A 152 -8.69 17.54 17.09
C GLU A 152 -9.15 16.94 15.74
N ASN A 153 -8.40 17.22 14.67
CA ASN A 153 -8.74 16.78 13.31
C ASN A 153 -7.79 15.71 12.75
N PHE A 154 -6.79 15.28 13.54
CA PHE A 154 -5.83 14.29 13.10
C PHE A 154 -6.46 12.89 13.01
N ASP A 155 -6.36 12.30 11.81
CA ASP A 155 -6.83 10.95 11.49
C ASP A 155 -5.62 10.03 11.23
N SER A 156 -5.42 9.03 12.10
CA SER A 156 -4.32 8.07 11.97
C SER A 156 -4.41 7.23 10.70
N LYS A 157 -5.62 6.95 10.19
CA LYS A 157 -5.79 6.23 8.91
C LYS A 157 -5.36 7.10 7.74
N LYS A 158 -5.72 8.39 7.76
CA LYS A 158 -5.21 9.34 6.75
C LYS A 158 -3.69 9.40 6.80
N TYR A 159 -3.09 9.37 7.99
CA TYR A 159 -1.64 9.27 8.17
C TYR A 159 -1.04 8.03 7.49
N GLY A 160 -1.57 6.84 7.77
CA GLY A 160 -1.16 5.60 7.10
C GLY A 160 -1.32 5.63 5.59
N TYR A 161 -2.43 6.19 5.10
CA TYR A 161 -2.70 6.36 3.67
C TYR A 161 -1.64 7.22 2.97
N MET A 162 -1.26 8.35 3.55
CA MET A 162 -0.24 9.25 3.00
C MET A 162 1.12 8.57 2.90
N VAL A 163 1.52 7.83 3.94
CA VAL A 163 2.76 7.05 3.92
C VAL A 163 2.72 5.99 2.82
N ALA A 164 1.63 5.22 2.69
CA ALA A 164 1.49 4.24 1.63
C ALA A 164 1.51 4.87 0.22
N LYS A 165 0.89 6.04 0.03
CA LYS A 165 0.89 6.76 -1.24
C LYS A 165 2.31 7.15 -1.66
N ALA A 166 3.10 7.68 -0.73
CA ALA A 166 4.51 8.02 -0.98
C ALA A 166 5.37 6.78 -1.25
N CYS A 167 5.18 5.68 -0.50
CA CYS A 167 5.89 4.42 -0.75
C CYS A 167 5.58 3.82 -2.13
N LEU A 168 4.32 3.92 -2.59
CA LEU A 168 3.95 3.50 -3.95
C LEU A 168 4.57 4.41 -5.01
N ALA A 169 4.56 5.73 -4.81
CA ALA A 169 5.19 6.68 -5.72
C ALA A 169 6.70 6.43 -5.86
N TYR A 170 7.38 6.09 -4.76
CA TYR A 170 8.79 5.67 -4.77
C TYR A 170 9.06 4.42 -5.61
N LYS A 171 8.05 3.56 -5.83
CA LYS A 171 8.14 2.38 -6.70
C LYS A 171 7.49 2.61 -8.07
N ASP A 172 7.35 3.87 -8.48
CA ASP A 172 6.71 4.30 -9.74
C ASP A 172 5.29 3.76 -9.90
N LYS A 173 4.56 3.62 -8.78
CA LYS A 173 3.17 3.17 -8.74
C LYS A 173 2.25 4.29 -8.29
N VAL A 174 1.08 4.33 -8.92
CA VAL A 174 -0.03 5.20 -8.49
C VAL A 174 -0.90 4.44 -7.51
N LEU A 175 -1.25 5.08 -6.39
CA LEU A 175 -2.19 4.51 -5.42
C LEU A 175 -3.58 4.40 -6.07
N LEU A 176 -4.05 3.17 -6.24
CA LEU A 176 -5.40 2.89 -6.71
C LEU A 176 -6.39 3.05 -5.55
N THR A 177 -7.21 4.09 -5.60
CA THR A 177 -8.27 4.38 -4.63
C THR A 177 -9.59 3.68 -4.96
N GLY A 178 -9.76 3.25 -6.22
CA GLY A 178 -10.95 2.54 -6.68
C GLY A 178 -11.10 1.18 -6.00
N GLU A 179 -12.34 0.72 -5.85
CA GLU A 179 -12.59 -0.66 -5.44
C GLU A 179 -11.88 -1.62 -6.40
N ARG A 180 -11.24 -2.65 -5.85
CA ARG A 180 -10.68 -3.73 -6.66
C ARG A 180 -11.85 -4.34 -7.42
N MET A 181 -11.99 -3.97 -8.70
CA MET A 181 -13.03 -4.53 -9.55
C MET A 181 -12.94 -6.04 -9.40
N VAL A 182 -14.01 -6.65 -8.90
CA VAL A 182 -14.12 -8.10 -8.91
C VAL A 182 -13.82 -8.51 -10.35
N PRO A 183 -12.85 -9.41 -10.59
CA PRO A 183 -12.56 -9.86 -11.94
C PRO A 183 -13.89 -10.22 -12.57
N LYS A 184 -14.28 -9.56 -13.67
CA LYS A 184 -15.53 -9.90 -14.35
C LYS A 184 -15.49 -11.40 -14.57
N LYS A 185 -16.44 -12.15 -13.98
CA LYS A 185 -16.57 -13.58 -14.26
C LYS A 185 -16.58 -13.70 -15.77
N MET A 186 -15.61 -14.42 -16.32
CA MET A 186 -15.53 -14.62 -17.76
C MET A 186 -16.87 -15.25 -18.18
N GLN A 187 -17.72 -14.48 -18.88
CA GLN A 187 -18.95 -15.02 -19.43
C GLN A 187 -18.56 -16.20 -20.31
N LYS A 188 -19.35 -17.29 -20.26
CA LYS A 188 -19.10 -18.52 -21.02
C LYS A 188 -18.80 -18.14 -22.47
N ARG A 189 -17.53 -18.22 -22.88
CA ARG A 189 -17.12 -17.91 -24.25
C ARG A 189 -17.55 -19.08 -25.11
N ALA A 190 -18.46 -18.83 -26.05
CA ALA A 190 -18.68 -19.70 -27.19
C ALA A 190 -17.69 -19.27 -28.30
N TYR A 191 -17.15 -20.23 -29.03
CA TYR A 191 -16.25 -19.99 -30.16
C TYR A 191 -16.96 -20.50 -31.42
N ARG A 192 -16.98 -19.68 -32.48
CA ARG A 192 -17.53 -20.09 -33.78
C ARG A 192 -16.42 -20.65 -34.65
N VAL A 193 -16.65 -21.82 -35.23
CA VAL A 193 -15.75 -22.41 -36.23
C VAL A 193 -16.23 -21.97 -37.61
N CYS A 194 -15.34 -21.38 -38.41
CA CYS A 194 -15.61 -21.07 -39.82
C CYS A 194 -15.13 -22.26 -40.67
N VAL A 195 -16.06 -22.96 -41.32
CA VAL A 195 -15.79 -24.22 -42.02
C VAL A 195 -15.39 -23.99 -43.49
N GLY A 196 -15.58 -22.78 -44.02
CA GLY A 196 -15.26 -22.40 -45.40
C GLY A 196 -16.46 -21.77 -46.11
N TYR A 197 -16.43 -21.74 -47.45
CA TYR A 197 -17.53 -21.27 -48.28
C TYR A 197 -17.91 -22.31 -49.35
N TYR A 198 -19.17 -22.29 -49.75
CA TYR A 198 -19.73 -23.13 -50.82
C TYR A 198 -20.32 -22.22 -51.88
N LYS A 199 -20.26 -22.64 -53.15
CA LYS A 199 -20.88 -21.89 -54.27
C LYS A 199 -22.40 -22.04 -54.31
N ASP A 200 -22.90 -23.12 -53.74
CA ASP A 200 -24.31 -23.52 -53.77
C ASP A 200 -24.88 -23.55 -52.35
N TYR A 201 -26.10 -23.02 -52.20
CA TYR A 201 -26.76 -22.88 -50.90
C TYR A 201 -27.14 -24.23 -50.31
N ASP A 202 -27.64 -25.16 -51.12
CA ASP A 202 -28.09 -26.46 -50.65
C ASP A 202 -26.91 -27.28 -50.11
N SER A 203 -25.76 -27.18 -50.78
CA SER A 203 -24.49 -27.76 -50.32
C SER A 203 -24.04 -27.19 -48.96
N ALA A 204 -24.14 -25.87 -48.76
CA ALA A 204 -23.82 -25.21 -47.49
C ALA A 204 -24.79 -25.63 -46.37
N MET A 205 -26.08 -25.73 -46.69
CA MET A 205 -27.13 -26.11 -45.74
C MET A 205 -27.00 -27.57 -45.32
N ASN A 206 -26.73 -28.48 -46.26
CA ASN A 206 -26.46 -29.88 -45.95
C ASN A 206 -25.29 -30.03 -44.98
N LYS A 207 -24.21 -29.25 -45.16
CA LYS A 207 -23.09 -29.26 -44.21
C LYS A 207 -23.48 -28.70 -42.84
N ALA A 208 -24.28 -27.64 -42.78
CA ALA A 208 -24.78 -27.12 -41.51
C ALA A 208 -25.65 -28.16 -40.77
N LEU A 209 -26.49 -28.91 -41.48
CA LEU A 209 -27.29 -30.00 -40.91
C LEU A 209 -26.42 -31.15 -40.39
N GLU A 210 -25.45 -31.61 -41.19
CA GLU A 210 -24.48 -32.65 -40.79
C GLU A 210 -23.74 -32.25 -39.50
N LEU A 211 -23.27 -31.00 -39.39
CA LEU A 211 -22.59 -30.52 -38.19
C LEU A 211 -23.52 -30.48 -36.96
N ASN A 212 -24.81 -30.18 -37.16
CA ASN A 212 -25.79 -30.26 -36.08
C ASN A 212 -26.02 -31.72 -35.62
N GLU A 213 -26.04 -32.67 -36.55
CA GLU A 213 -26.14 -34.11 -36.25
C GLU A 213 -24.89 -34.64 -35.53
N GLU A 214 -23.71 -34.11 -35.85
CA GLU A 214 -22.43 -34.39 -35.17
C GLU A 214 -22.32 -33.74 -33.78
N GLY A 215 -23.34 -32.99 -33.35
CA GLY A 215 -23.44 -32.41 -32.00
C GLY A 215 -22.94 -30.96 -31.88
N ILE A 216 -22.61 -30.30 -32.99
CA ILE A 216 -22.35 -28.85 -33.01
C ILE A 216 -23.69 -28.13 -32.98
N LYS A 217 -24.02 -27.53 -31.84
CA LYS A 217 -25.30 -26.83 -31.67
C LYS A 217 -25.36 -25.53 -32.48
N ASP A 218 -26.52 -25.27 -33.07
CA ASP A 218 -26.84 -24.05 -33.80
C ASP A 218 -25.89 -23.76 -34.97
N ALA A 219 -25.52 -24.79 -35.74
CA ALA A 219 -24.81 -24.58 -37.01
C ALA A 219 -25.80 -24.04 -38.06
N TYR A 220 -25.47 -22.90 -38.69
CA TYR A 220 -26.28 -22.25 -39.73
C TYR A 220 -25.40 -21.59 -40.80
N VAL A 221 -25.98 -21.44 -41.99
CA VAL A 221 -25.34 -20.79 -43.15
C VAL A 221 -25.44 -19.28 -43.01
N VAL A 222 -24.32 -18.58 -43.23
CA VAL A 222 -24.28 -17.11 -43.33
C VAL A 222 -23.94 -16.75 -44.78
N PRO A 223 -24.72 -15.87 -45.43
CA PRO A 223 -24.38 -15.37 -46.76
C PRO A 223 -22.98 -14.76 -46.78
N TYR A 224 -22.21 -15.11 -47.80
CA TYR A 224 -20.87 -14.59 -48.02
C TYR A 224 -20.79 -14.07 -49.45
N GLU A 225 -20.50 -12.78 -49.62
CA GLU A 225 -20.19 -12.19 -50.92
C GLU A 225 -18.72 -12.52 -51.22
N GLY A 226 -18.50 -13.62 -51.94
CA GLY A 226 -17.18 -13.98 -52.45
C GLY A 226 -16.86 -13.24 -53.75
N ASP A 227 -15.57 -13.10 -54.05
CA ASP A 227 -15.08 -12.67 -55.37
C ASP A 227 -15.26 -13.75 -56.45
#